data_AF-A0A9D1B583-F1
#
_entry.id   AF-A0A9D1B583-F1
#
_cell.length_a   1.000
_cell.length_b   1.000
_cell.length_c   1.000
_cell.angle_alpha   90.00
_cell.angle_beta   90.00
_cell.angle_gamma   90.00
#
_symmetry.space_group_name_H-M   'P 1'
#
loop_
_entity.id
_entity.type
_entity.pdbx_description
1 polymer ?
#
loop_
_entity_poly.entity_id
_entity_poly.type
_entity_poly.pdbx_seq_one_letter_code
_entity_poly.pdbx_strand_id
1 'polypeptide(L)'
;MDLTRLRAKLELGLQQLAEQSDRPEVFEGARSNHTVERLLAWLALLVKWNRAYNLTAVRDPDEMVVRHLLDCLAVLPHIEAG
;
A
#
# COMPACT_ATOMS: atom_id res chain seq x y z
N MET A 1 -14.02 -8.95 0.42
CA MET A 1 -12.70 -8.34 0.65
C MET A 1 -12.62 -8.05 2.14
N ASP A 2 -11.68 -8.66 2.84
CA ASP A 2 -11.52 -8.51 4.29
C ASP A 2 -10.61 -7.32 4.57
N LEU A 3 -11.18 -6.18 4.96
CA LEU A 3 -10.43 -4.95 5.21
C LEU A 3 -9.53 -5.04 6.43
N THR A 4 -9.91 -5.81 7.45
CA THR A 4 -9.09 -6.01 8.66
C THR A 4 -7.81 -6.75 8.30
N ARG A 5 -7.93 -7.84 7.53
CA ARG A 5 -6.77 -8.59 7.04
C ARG A 5 -5.88 -7.75 6.15
N LEU A 6 -6.45 -7.04 5.18
CA LEU A 6 -5.67 -6.21 4.25
C LEU A 6 -4.98 -5.05 4.95
N ARG A 7 -5.62 -4.45 5.95
CA ARG A 7 -5.02 -3.44 6.81
C ARG A 7 -3.80 -3.98 7.54
N ALA A 8 -3.96 -5.10 8.25
CA ALA A 8 -2.85 -5.73 8.97
C ALA A 8 -1.68 -6.07 8.03
N LYS A 9 -1.98 -6.53 6.81
CA LYS A 9 -0.98 -6.80 5.78
C LYS A 9 -0.23 -5.55 5.32
N LEU A 10 -0.96 -4.46 5.05
CA LEU A 10 -0.37 -3.18 4.64
C LEU A 10 0.50 -2.60 5.75
N GLU A 11 0.01 -2.59 6.99
CA GLU A 11 0.74 -2.09 8.16
C GLU A 11 2.02 -2.90 8.41
N LEU A 12 1.94 -4.23 8.37
CA LEU A 12 3.11 -5.10 8.49
C LEU A 12 4.12 -4.84 7.37
N GLY A 13 3.67 -4.70 6.12
CA GLY A 13 4.54 -4.39 4.99
C GLY A 13 5.23 -3.04 5.12
N LEU A 14 4.52 -2.01 5.59
CA LEU A 14 5.11 -0.69 5.87
C LEU A 14 6.10 -0.72 7.02
N GLN A 15 5.85 -1.54 8.04
CA GLN A 15 6.81 -1.78 9.11
C GLN A 15 8.09 -2.41 8.56
N GLN A 16 7.97 -3.48 7.76
CA GLN A 16 9.11 -4.17 7.16
C GLN A 16 9.93 -3.26 6.24
N LEU A 17 9.27 -2.46 5.40
CA LEU A 17 9.96 -1.49 4.52
C LEU A 17 10.75 -0.46 5.33
N ALA A 18 10.21 0.01 6.45
CA ALA A 18 10.92 0.96 7.30
C ALA A 18 12.10 0.31 8.04
N GLU A 19 11.95 -0.92 8.52
CA GLU A 19 13.03 -1.67 9.18
C GLU A 19 14.21 -1.94 8.23
N GLN A 20 13.95 -2.06 6.92
CA GLN A 20 14.95 -2.33 5.89
C GLN A 20 15.53 -1.06 5.25
N SER A 21 15.00 0.12 5.57
CA SER A 21 15.38 1.39 4.97
C SER A 21 16.43 2.13 5.81
N ASP A 22 17.41 2.74 5.15
CA ASP A 22 18.36 3.67 5.77
C ASP A 22 17.70 4.98 6.25
N ARG A 23 16.48 5.27 5.77
CA ARG A 23 15.67 6.43 6.13
C ARG A 23 14.26 5.98 6.54
N PRO A 24 14.06 5.44 7.75
CA PRO A 24 12.76 4.92 8.19
C PRO A 24 11.71 6.02 8.45
N GLU A 25 12.12 7.26 8.67
CA GLU A 25 11.26 8.41 8.97
C GLU A 25 10.33 8.78 7.80
N VAL A 26 10.74 8.52 6.56
CA VAL A 26 9.93 8.83 5.37
C VAL A 26 8.62 8.03 5.30
N PHE A 27 8.55 6.89 5.99
CA PHE A 27 7.36 6.04 6.04
C PHE A 27 6.36 6.45 7.12
N GLU A 28 6.67 7.41 7.99
CA GLU A 28 5.80 7.80 9.10
C GLU A 28 4.44 8.30 8.60
N GLY A 29 4.43 9.15 7.57
CA GLY A 29 3.19 9.64 6.96
C GLY A 29 2.33 8.54 6.33
N ALA A 30 2.98 7.54 5.72
CA ALA A 30 2.32 6.40 5.09
C ALA A 30 1.67 5.45 6.11
N ARG A 31 2.24 5.34 7.32
CA ARG A 31 1.73 4.51 8.42
C ARG A 31 0.63 5.17 9.25
N SER A 32 0.37 6.46 9.04
CA SER A 32 -0.72 7.13 9.75
C SER A 32 -2.07 6.48 9.44
N ASN A 33 -2.96 6.41 10.45
CA ASN A 33 -4.30 5.81 10.30
C ASN A 33 -5.06 6.39 9.10
N HIS A 34 -5.00 7.71 8.93
CA HIS A 34 -5.66 8.40 7.83
C HIS A 34 -5.12 7.97 6.47
N THR A 35 -3.79 7.89 6.30
CA THR A 35 -3.20 7.46 5.04
C THR A 35 -3.50 5.99 4.76
N VAL A 36 -3.39 5.11 5.76
CA VAL A 36 -3.74 3.69 5.65
C VAL A 36 -5.19 3.52 5.18
N GLU A 37 -6.13 4.25 5.77
CA GLU A 37 -7.54 4.23 5.36
C GLU A 37 -7.72 4.70 3.90
N ARG A 38 -7.02 5.76 3.50
CA ARG A 38 -7.09 6.26 2.12
C ARG A 38 -6.49 5.29 1.10
N LEU A 39 -5.38 4.62 1.43
CA LEU A 39 -4.76 3.61 0.58
C LEU A 39 -5.69 2.40 0.41
N LEU A 40 -6.34 1.94 1.48
CA LEU A 40 -7.31 0.85 1.42
C LEU A 40 -8.58 1.24 0.67
N ALA A 41 -9.06 2.49 0.82
CA ALA A 41 -10.18 3.01 0.05
C ALA A 41 -9.86 3.07 -1.45
N TRP A 42 -8.65 3.52 -1.81
CA TRP A 42 -8.17 3.49 -3.18
C TRP A 42 -8.08 2.05 -3.72
N LEU A 43 -7.54 1.11 -2.93
CA LEU A 43 -7.47 -0.30 -3.31
C LEU A 43 -8.87 -0.88 -3.56
N ALA A 44 -9.85 -0.53 -2.73
CA ALA A 44 -11.24 -0.95 -2.93
C ALA A 44 -11.81 -0.44 -4.26
N LEU A 45 -11.50 0.80 -4.65
CA LEU A 45 -11.87 1.34 -5.96
C LEU A 45 -11.19 0.60 -7.10
N LEU A 46 -9.90 0.29 -6.97
CA LEU A 46 -9.16 -0.49 -7.96
C LEU A 46 -9.80 -1.87 -8.13
N VAL A 47 -10.06 -2.59 -7.03
CA VAL A 47 -10.74 -3.90 -7.04
C VAL A 47 -12.12 -3.81 -7.71
N LYS A 48 -12.91 -2.77 -7.40
CA LYS A 48 -14.24 -2.55 -7.99
C LYS A 48 -14.15 -2.38 -9.50
N TRP A 49 -13.30 -1.47 -9.96
CA TRP A 49 -13.23 -1.10 -11.37
C TRP A 49 -12.43 -2.10 -12.22
N ASN A 50 -11.51 -2.86 -11.62
CA ASN A 50 -10.79 -3.91 -12.32
C ASN A 50 -11.74 -4.99 -12.88
N ARG A 51 -12.90 -5.20 -12.23
CA ARG A 51 -13.95 -6.11 -12.72
C ARG A 51 -14.60 -5.65 -14.02
N ALA A 52 -14.73 -4.33 -14.21
CA ALA A 52 -15.39 -3.76 -15.38
C ALA A 52 -14.41 -3.50 -16.54
N TYR A 53 -13.17 -3.13 -16.22
CA TYR A 53 -12.23 -2.57 -17.20
C TYR A 53 -10.84 -3.21 -17.25
N ASN A 54 -10.58 -4.30 -16.52
CA ASN A 54 -9.27 -5.00 -16.51
C ASN A 54 -8.06 -4.04 -16.41
N LEU A 55 -8.10 -3.16 -15.41
CA LEU A 55 -7.08 -2.14 -15.10
C LEU A 55 -5.72 -2.74 -14.73
N THR A 56 -5.70 -3.96 -14.19
CA THR A 56 -4.49 -4.69 -13.81
C THR A 56 -4.73 -6.19 -13.93
N ALA A 57 -3.69 -6.92 -14.32
CA ALA A 57 -3.72 -8.38 -14.37
C ALA A 57 -3.86 -9.03 -12.98
N VAL A 58 -3.48 -8.32 -11.91
CA VAL A 58 -3.62 -8.79 -10.52
C VAL A 58 -5.09 -8.72 -10.12
N ARG A 59 -5.62 -9.79 -9.52
CA ARG A 59 -7.05 -9.87 -9.14
C ARG A 59 -7.28 -10.10 -7.65
N ASP A 60 -6.33 -10.72 -6.96
CA ASP A 60 -6.40 -10.95 -5.52
C ASP A 60 -6.08 -9.65 -4.76
N PRO A 61 -7.02 -9.11 -3.94
CA PRO A 61 -6.76 -7.93 -3.12
C PRO A 61 -5.53 -8.07 -2.22
N ASP A 62 -5.23 -9.28 -1.74
CA ASP A 62 -4.03 -9.53 -0.94
C ASP A 62 -2.75 -9.33 -1.75
N GLU A 63 -2.72 -9.76 -3.01
CA GLU A 63 -1.59 -9.52 -3.91
C GLU A 63 -1.50 -8.06 -4.33
N MET A 64 -2.65 -7.39 -4.53
CA MET A 64 -2.69 -5.98 -4.90
C MET A 64 -2.09 -5.07 -3.82
N VAL A 65 -2.24 -5.40 -2.52
CA VAL A 65 -1.55 -4.65 -1.45
C VAL A 65 -0.04 -4.65 -1.68
N VAL A 66 0.54 -5.80 -2.02
CA VAL A 66 1.99 -5.91 -2.23
C VAL A 66 2.40 -5.24 -3.54
N ARG A 67 1.76 -5.61 -4.65
CA ARG A 67 2.17 -5.21 -6.01
C ARG A 67 1.76 -3.79 -6.41
N HIS A 68 0.86 -3.13 -5.68
CA HIS A 68 0.39 -1.78 -6.03
C HIS A 68 0.56 -0.76 -4.91
N LEU A 69 0.39 -1.15 -3.65
CA LEU A 69 0.59 -0.22 -2.53
C LEU A 69 2.04 -0.24 -2.04
N LEU A 70 2.51 -1.39 -1.56
CA LEU A 70 3.84 -1.51 -0.96
C LEU A 70 4.94 -1.29 -1.99
N ASP A 71 4.81 -1.84 -3.20
CA ASP A 71 5.76 -1.63 -4.30
C ASP A 71 5.94 -0.14 -4.64
N CYS A 72 4.84 0.61 -4.75
CA CYS A 72 4.88 2.06 -4.97
C CYS A 72 5.46 2.83 -3.77
N LEU A 73 5.24 2.37 -2.53
CA LEU A 73 5.73 3.04 -1.33
C LEU A 73 7.21 2.72 -1.05
N ALA A 74 7.73 1.62 -1.56
CA ALA A 74 9.13 1.22 -1.36
C ALA A 74 10.15 2.23 -1.92
N VAL A 75 9.74 3.08 -2.87
CA VAL A 75 10.61 4.12 -3.46
C VAL A 75 10.85 5.32 -2.54
N LEU A 76 10.00 5.53 -1.50
CA LEU A 76 10.04 6.72 -0.65
C LEU A 76 11.42 7.10 -0.09
N PRO A 77 12.28 6.16 0.37
CA PRO A 77 13.62 6.51 0.89
C PRO A 77 14.55 7.15 -0.13
N HIS A 78 14.28 6.93 -1.41
CA HIS A 78 15.10 7.39 -2.53
C HIS A 78 14.61 8.71 -3.14
N ILE A 79 13.47 9.24 -2.67
CA ILE A 79 12.92 10.51 -3.12
C ILE A 79 13.39 11.60 -2.17
N GLU A 80 14.02 12.64 -2.71
CA GLU A 80 14.34 13.85 -1.94
C GLU A 80 13.07 14.65 -1.66
N ALA A 81 12.96 15.19 -0.45
CA ALA A 81 11.93 16.17 -0.14
C ALA A 81 12.25 17.44 -0.93
N GLY A 82 11.44 17.73 -1.95
CA GLY A 82 11.55 18.94 -2.78
C GLY A 82 11.11 20.21 -2.08
#